data_AF-A0A1Y2CPY5-F1
#
_entry.id   AF-A0A1Y2CPY5-F1
#
_cell.length_a   1.000
_cell.length_b   1.000
_cell.length_c   1.000
_cell.angle_alpha   90.00
_cell.angle_beta   90.00
_cell.angle_gamma   90.00
#
_symmetry.space_group_name_H-M   'P 1'
#
loop_
_entity.id
_entity.type
_entity.pdbx_description
1 polymer ?
#
loop_
_entity_poly.entity_id
_entity_poly.type
_entity_poly.pdbx_seq_one_letter_code
_entity_poly.pdbx_strand_id
1 'polypeptide(L)'
;MANSVTITVPQDYGYVIAVLVAIYLQQNVVFVIGVVQARMKTGIKAPSFYPRDDEIKKLKLSAAQVEDYMYAQRVHQNNMELMSFFLPVFLIAGLHNPANVANAGAVVVLFRFIYGLAPWKSTLRKVSGLFHVAEYYILFQAGSFAYHLLNGQAQ
;
A
#
# COMPACT_ATOMS: atom_id res chain seq x y z
N MET A 1 -25.30 28.65 14.78
CA MET A 1 -25.93 27.49 14.12
C MET A 1 -24.83 26.72 13.44
N ALA A 2 -24.70 25.41 13.66
CA ALA A 2 -23.70 24.62 12.94
C ALA A 2 -24.12 24.56 11.47
N ASN A 3 -23.25 25.00 10.55
CA ASN A 3 -23.49 24.84 9.12
C ASN A 3 -23.37 23.34 8.81
N SER A 4 -24.47 22.73 8.38
CA SER A 4 -24.51 21.31 8.00
C SER A 4 -24.24 21.16 6.49
N VAL A 5 -23.38 20.22 6.13
CA VAL A 5 -23.14 19.82 4.74
C VAL A 5 -23.68 18.39 4.55
N THR A 6 -24.38 18.15 3.44
CA THR A 6 -24.81 16.80 3.04
C THR A 6 -23.84 16.26 2.00
N ILE A 7 -23.33 15.04 2.20
CA ILE A 7 -22.46 14.38 1.23
C ILE A 7 -23.28 13.30 0.53
N THR A 8 -23.42 13.41 -0.79
CA THR A 8 -24.04 12.37 -1.62
C THR A 8 -22.95 11.49 -2.20
N VAL A 9 -23.04 10.17 -2.01
CA VAL A 9 -22.05 9.24 -2.58
C VAL A 9 -22.42 8.94 -4.04
N PRO A 10 -21.60 9.37 -5.02
CA PRO A 10 -21.88 9.11 -6.43
C PRO A 10 -21.65 7.63 -6.77
N GLN A 11 -22.31 7.15 -7.83
CA GLN A 11 -22.16 5.77 -8.30
C GLN A 11 -20.69 5.43 -8.65
N ASP A 12 -19.94 6.39 -9.19
CA ASP A 12 -18.52 6.24 -9.53
C ASP A 12 -17.62 5.96 -8.32
N TYR A 13 -18.09 6.21 -7.09
CA TYR A 13 -17.37 5.81 -5.88
C TYR A 13 -17.14 4.29 -5.82
N GLY A 14 -17.92 3.50 -6.57
CA GLY A 14 -17.66 2.08 -6.78
C GLY A 14 -16.24 1.79 -7.31
N TYR A 15 -15.65 2.68 -8.11
CA TYR A 15 -14.26 2.53 -8.57
C TYR A 15 -13.24 2.70 -7.44
N VAL A 16 -13.50 3.61 -6.50
CA VAL A 16 -12.67 3.80 -5.30
C VAL A 16 -12.69 2.51 -4.46
N ILE A 17 -13.87 1.92 -4.30
CA ILE A 17 -14.03 0.63 -3.58
C ILE A 17 -13.32 -0.50 -4.33
N ALA A 18 -13.42 -0.58 -5.66
CA ALA A 18 -12.73 -1.60 -6.44
C ALA A 18 -11.20 -1.52 -6.25
N VAL A 19 -10.64 -0.32 -6.23
CA VAL A 19 -9.21 -0.10 -5.95
C VAL A 19 -8.87 -0.46 -4.50
N LEU A 20 -9.72 -0.13 -3.53
CA LEU A 20 -9.54 -0.57 -2.13
C LEU A 20 -9.45 -2.10 -2.04
N VAL A 21 -10.35 -2.81 -2.73
CA VAL A 21 -10.33 -4.29 -2.79
C VAL A 21 -9.03 -4.78 -3.43
N ALA A 22 -8.57 -4.16 -4.51
CA ALA A 22 -7.31 -4.51 -5.15
C ALA A 22 -6.10 -4.33 -4.21
N ILE A 23 -6.06 -3.22 -3.44
CA ILE A 23 -5.04 -2.98 -2.41
C ILE A 23 -5.10 -4.07 -1.33
N TYR A 24 -6.29 -4.42 -0.87
CA TYR A 24 -6.48 -5.45 0.15
C TYR A 24 -5.93 -6.80 -0.32
N LEU A 25 -6.27 -7.21 -1.55
CA LEU A 25 -5.79 -8.46 -2.15
C LEU A 25 -4.27 -8.45 -2.37
N GLN A 26 -3.73 -7.34 -2.88
CA GLN A 26 -2.28 -7.17 -3.03
C GLN A 26 -1.55 -7.37 -1.70
N GLN A 27 -2.02 -6.73 -0.63
CA GLN A 27 -1.39 -6.83 0.67
C GLN A 27 -1.55 -8.22 1.29
N ASN A 28 -2.79 -8.67 1.48
CA ASN A 28 -3.10 -9.82 2.34
C ASN A 28 -2.97 -11.15 1.62
N VAL A 29 -2.94 -11.15 0.29
CA VAL A 29 -2.75 -12.36 -0.50
C VAL A 29 -1.35 -12.34 -1.12
N VAL A 30 -1.06 -11.37 -1.99
CA VAL A 30 0.16 -11.42 -2.81
C VAL A 30 1.42 -11.26 -1.95
N PHE A 31 1.51 -10.21 -1.13
CA PHE A 31 2.72 -9.97 -0.34
C PHE A 31 2.87 -10.94 0.84
N VAL A 32 1.76 -11.41 1.42
CA VAL A 32 1.81 -12.46 2.46
C VAL A 32 2.36 -13.77 1.90
N ILE A 33 1.98 -14.18 0.67
CA ILE A 33 2.50 -15.40 0.04
C ILE A 33 4.04 -15.38 -0.02
N GLY A 34 4.65 -14.25 -0.39
CA GLY A 34 6.10 -14.12 -0.42
C GLY A 34 6.75 -14.37 0.95
N VAL A 35 6.16 -13.83 2.02
CA VAL A 35 6.61 -14.04 3.40
C VAL A 35 6.44 -15.51 3.82
N VAL A 36 5.30 -16.13 3.52
CA VAL A 36 5.03 -17.54 3.87
C VAL A 36 6.02 -18.46 3.16
N GLN A 37 6.24 -18.26 1.86
CA GLN A 37 7.22 -19.03 1.10
C GLN A 37 8.63 -18.87 1.67
N ALA A 38 9.03 -17.66 2.03
CA ALA A 38 10.34 -17.41 2.64
C ALA A 38 10.46 -18.13 3.99
N ARG A 39 9.42 -18.10 4.84
CA ARG A 39 9.39 -18.85 6.12
C ARG A 39 9.51 -20.35 5.92
N MET A 40 8.81 -20.91 4.93
CA MET A 40 8.91 -22.33 4.61
C MET A 40 10.32 -22.73 4.14
N LYS A 41 10.96 -21.88 3.32
CA LYS A 41 12.30 -22.13 2.79
C LYS A 41 13.40 -22.03 3.85
N THR A 42 13.28 -21.11 4.81
CA THR A 42 14.31 -20.88 5.84
C THR A 42 14.02 -21.58 7.16
N GLY A 43 12.79 -22.01 7.41
CA GLY A 43 12.39 -22.57 8.69
C GLY A 43 12.28 -21.53 9.83
N ILE A 44 12.39 -20.23 9.53
CA ILE A 44 12.23 -19.15 10.52
C ILE A 44 10.76 -19.09 10.97
N LYS A 45 10.51 -19.37 12.24
CA LYS A 45 9.17 -19.41 12.83
C LYS A 45 8.81 -18.09 13.50
N ALA A 46 7.51 -17.79 13.57
CA ALA A 46 7.02 -16.74 14.45
C ALA A 46 7.36 -17.08 15.92
N PRO A 47 7.65 -16.08 16.79
CA PRO A 47 7.52 -14.64 16.56
C PRO A 47 8.77 -13.99 15.91
N SER A 48 9.78 -14.76 15.48
CA SER A 48 10.98 -14.19 14.86
C SER A 48 10.62 -13.45 13.57
N PHE A 49 10.89 -12.14 13.59
CA PHE A 49 10.63 -11.24 12.48
C PHE A 49 11.90 -10.98 11.67
N TYR A 50 12.98 -10.57 12.36
CA TYR A 50 14.34 -10.49 11.83
C TYR A 50 15.19 -11.54 12.53
N PRO A 51 15.78 -12.51 11.81
CA PRO A 51 16.54 -13.59 12.42
C PRO A 51 17.85 -13.05 12.99
N ARG A 52 18.18 -13.48 14.21
CA ARG A 52 19.44 -13.15 14.88
C ARG A 52 20.53 -14.14 14.50
N ASP A 53 21.80 -13.80 14.77
CA ASP A 53 22.95 -14.63 14.43
C ASP A 53 22.88 -16.06 15.00
N ASP A 54 22.32 -16.23 16.21
CA ASP A 54 22.10 -17.53 16.84
C ASP A 54 21.10 -18.39 16.06
N GLU A 55 19.99 -17.80 15.62
CA GLU A 55 18.97 -18.45 14.80
C GLU A 55 19.51 -18.80 13.41
N ILE A 56 20.24 -17.89 12.77
CA ILE A 56 20.88 -18.10 11.45
C ILE A 56 21.85 -19.28 11.51
N LYS A 57 22.72 -19.33 12.53
CA LYS A 57 23.67 -20.44 12.73
C LYS A 57 22.95 -21.76 13.00
N LYS A 58 21.93 -21.75 13.86
CA LYS A 58 21.14 -22.95 14.21
C LYS A 58 20.42 -23.53 13.00
N LEU A 59 19.86 -22.68 12.15
CA LEU A 59 19.16 -23.06 10.92
C LEU A 59 20.10 -23.28 9.72
N LYS A 60 21.40 -23.04 9.90
CA LYS A 60 22.44 -23.18 8.85
C LYS A 60 22.09 -22.39 7.57
N LEU A 61 21.54 -21.19 7.73
CA LEU A 61 21.11 -20.35 6.61
C LEU A 61 22.31 -19.70 5.92
N SER A 62 22.26 -19.64 4.59
CA SER A 62 23.20 -18.83 3.82
C SER A 62 22.84 -17.35 3.89
N ALA A 63 23.81 -16.47 3.62
CA ALA A 63 23.56 -15.03 3.55
C ALA A 63 22.46 -14.68 2.54
N ALA A 64 22.40 -15.37 1.40
CA ALA A 64 21.37 -15.17 0.39
C ALA A 64 19.96 -15.54 0.91
N GLN A 65 19.83 -16.65 1.65
CA GLN A 65 18.54 -17.04 2.23
C GLN A 65 18.05 -16.03 3.28
N VAL A 66 18.97 -15.47 4.07
CA VAL A 66 18.66 -14.42 5.05
C VAL A 66 18.24 -13.13 4.34
N GLU A 67 18.97 -12.72 3.29
CA GLU A 67 18.64 -11.54 2.48
C GLU A 67 17.26 -11.67 1.83
N ASP A 68 16.97 -12.79 1.18
CA ASP A 68 15.67 -13.05 0.54
C ASP A 68 14.51 -13.07 1.54
N TYR A 69 14.73 -13.65 2.72
CA TYR A 69 13.73 -13.66 3.78
C TYR A 69 13.45 -12.26 4.31
N MET A 70 14.49 -11.50 4.66
CA MET A 70 14.33 -10.12 5.14
C MET A 70 13.71 -9.22 4.06
N TYR A 71 14.04 -9.48 2.80
CA TYR A 71 13.45 -8.79 1.66
C TYR A 71 11.94 -9.01 1.57
N ALA A 72 11.48 -10.26 1.61
CA ALA A 72 10.05 -10.59 1.58
C ALA A 72 9.30 -9.94 2.75
N GLN A 73 9.90 -9.96 3.95
CA GLN A 73 9.34 -9.27 5.12
C GLN A 73 9.24 -7.76 4.90
N ARG A 74 10.31 -7.13 4.39
CA ARG A 74 10.32 -5.67 4.20
C ARG A 74 9.35 -5.22 3.12
N VAL A 75 9.14 -6.00 2.07
CA VAL A 75 8.10 -5.72 1.05
C VAL A 75 6.72 -5.65 1.71
N HIS A 76 6.36 -6.68 2.48
CA HIS A 76 5.07 -6.74 3.16
C HIS A 76 4.90 -5.60 4.18
N GLN A 77 5.92 -5.36 5.03
CA GLN A 77 5.87 -4.30 6.05
C GLN A 77 5.82 -2.90 5.45
N ASN A 78 6.65 -2.61 4.45
CA ASN A 78 6.69 -1.30 3.83
C ASN A 78 5.33 -0.93 3.21
N ASN A 79 4.61 -1.91 2.66
CA ASN A 79 3.27 -1.66 2.15
C ASN A 79 2.25 -1.44 3.27
N MET A 80 2.39 -2.10 4.42
CA MET A 80 1.55 -1.83 5.59
C MET A 80 1.78 -0.47 6.21
N GLU A 81 3.04 -0.04 6.31
CA GLU A 81 3.43 1.30 6.76
C GLU A 81 2.73 2.35 5.87
N LEU A 82 2.78 2.18 4.54
CA LEU A 82 2.11 3.05 3.57
C LEU A 82 0.59 3.05 3.74
N MET A 83 -0.03 1.86 3.74
CA MET A 83 -1.49 1.72 3.77
C MET A 83 -2.12 2.35 5.02
N SER A 84 -1.39 2.40 6.14
CA SER A 84 -1.87 2.94 7.42
C SER A 84 -2.29 4.42 7.31
N PHE A 85 -1.63 5.19 6.46
CA PHE A 85 -1.98 6.60 6.22
C PHE A 85 -2.60 6.84 4.85
N PHE A 86 -2.22 6.04 3.84
CA PHE A 86 -2.75 6.18 2.48
C PHE A 86 -4.26 5.87 2.40
N LEU A 87 -4.71 4.77 3.01
CA LEU A 87 -6.11 4.32 2.87
C LEU A 87 -7.14 5.34 3.40
N PRO A 88 -6.98 5.94 4.60
CA PRO A 88 -7.89 6.98 5.07
C PRO A 88 -7.97 8.17 4.10
N VAL A 89 -6.82 8.65 3.61
CA VAL A 89 -6.76 9.79 2.68
C VAL A 89 -7.42 9.43 1.35
N PHE A 90 -7.14 8.24 0.83
CA PHE A 90 -7.72 7.74 -0.42
C PHE A 90 -9.24 7.65 -0.37
N LEU A 91 -9.81 7.08 0.70
CA LEU A 91 -11.26 6.96 0.86
C LEU A 91 -11.93 8.33 1.00
N ILE A 92 -11.35 9.23 1.79
CA ILE A 92 -11.89 10.58 1.99
C ILE A 92 -11.81 11.39 0.69
N ALA A 93 -10.68 11.37 -0.01
CA ALA A 93 -10.52 12.07 -1.28
C ALA A 93 -11.52 11.57 -2.33
N GLY A 94 -11.81 10.25 -2.32
CA GLY A 94 -12.74 9.62 -3.24
C GLY A 94 -14.15 10.17 -3.16
N LEU A 95 -14.56 10.75 -2.03
CA LEU A 95 -15.89 11.34 -1.87
C LEU A 95 -16.08 12.61 -2.72
N HIS A 96 -15.00 13.32 -3.05
CA HIS A 96 -15.04 14.55 -3.83
C HIS A 96 -14.86 14.32 -5.33
N ASN A 97 -13.89 13.48 -5.71
CA ASN A 97 -13.57 13.22 -7.11
C ASN A 97 -13.27 11.73 -7.34
N PRO A 98 -14.30 10.87 -7.29
CA PRO A 98 -14.13 9.41 -7.20
C PRO A 98 -13.36 8.82 -8.37
N ALA A 99 -13.67 9.20 -9.62
CA ALA A 99 -13.03 8.65 -10.80
C ALA A 99 -11.53 9.00 -10.86
N ASN A 100 -11.18 10.27 -10.60
CA ASN A 100 -9.79 10.72 -10.62
C ASN A 100 -8.98 10.10 -9.48
N VAL A 101 -9.56 10.02 -8.28
CA VAL A 101 -8.93 9.40 -7.13
C VAL A 101 -8.75 7.90 -7.37
N ALA A 102 -9.74 7.20 -7.92
CA ALA A 102 -9.62 5.79 -8.29
C ALA A 102 -8.51 5.55 -9.32
N ASN A 103 -8.43 6.37 -10.38
CA ASN A 103 -7.36 6.26 -11.37
C ASN A 103 -5.96 6.43 -10.73
N ALA A 104 -5.79 7.43 -9.88
CA ALA A 104 -4.55 7.63 -9.15
C ALA A 104 -4.25 6.46 -8.18
N GLY A 105 -5.27 5.95 -7.48
CA GLY A 105 -5.13 4.79 -6.60
C GLY A 105 -4.73 3.52 -7.36
N ALA A 106 -5.26 3.32 -8.57
CA ALA A 106 -4.85 2.21 -9.44
C ALA A 106 -3.37 2.34 -9.86
N VAL A 107 -2.89 3.56 -10.14
CA VAL A 107 -1.47 3.84 -10.39
C VAL A 107 -0.62 3.50 -9.16
N VAL A 108 -1.07 3.84 -7.95
CA VAL A 108 -0.39 3.44 -6.71
C VAL A 108 -0.31 1.91 -6.62
N VAL A 109 -1.43 1.20 -6.76
CA VAL A 109 -1.48 -0.28 -6.73
C VAL A 109 -0.49 -0.89 -7.72
N LEU A 110 -0.47 -0.41 -8.97
CA LEU A 110 0.42 -0.89 -10.02
C LEU A 110 1.90 -0.76 -9.63
N PHE A 111 2.32 0.42 -9.19
CA PHE A 111 3.71 0.63 -8.81
C PHE A 111 4.07 -0.13 -7.53
N ARG A 112 3.14 -0.30 -6.59
CA ARG A 112 3.36 -1.17 -5.41
C ARG A 112 3.52 -2.64 -5.82
N PHE A 113 2.83 -3.10 -6.87
CA PHE A 113 3.02 -4.45 -7.42
C PHE A 113 4.42 -4.60 -7.99
N ILE A 114 4.89 -3.61 -8.76
CA ILE A 114 6.26 -3.60 -9.28
C ILE A 114 7.27 -3.64 -8.14
N TYR A 115 7.07 -2.84 -7.08
CA TYR A 115 7.95 -2.83 -5.91
C TYR A 115 8.06 -4.21 -5.25
N GLY A 116 6.91 -4.87 -5.02
CA GLY A 116 6.85 -6.12 -4.28
C GLY A 116 7.27 -7.35 -5.07
N LEU A 117 7.07 -7.36 -6.39
CA LEU A 117 7.40 -8.49 -7.27
C LEU A 117 8.75 -8.39 -7.96
N ALA A 118 9.30 -7.17 -8.13
CA ALA A 118 10.62 -7.01 -8.72
C ALA A 118 11.69 -7.65 -7.81
N PRO A 119 12.76 -8.24 -8.37
CA PRO A 119 13.92 -8.66 -7.59
C PRO A 119 14.54 -7.47 -6.83
N TRP A 120 15.10 -7.73 -5.64
CA TRP A 120 15.72 -6.70 -4.79
C TRP A 120 16.70 -5.77 -5.54
N LYS A 121 17.54 -6.33 -6.41
CA LYS A 121 18.58 -5.60 -7.17
C LYS A 121 18.06 -4.98 -8.48
N SER A 122 16.77 -5.09 -8.78
CA SER A 122 16.19 -4.65 -10.05
C SER A 122 16.03 -3.12 -10.11
N THR A 123 16.38 -2.52 -11.25
CA THR A 123 16.11 -1.11 -11.54
C THR A 123 14.62 -0.79 -11.57
N LEU A 124 13.75 -1.77 -11.87
CA LEU A 124 12.29 -1.60 -11.84
C LEU A 124 11.78 -1.19 -10.46
N ARG A 125 12.45 -1.64 -9.39
CA ARG A 125 12.13 -1.26 -8.00
C ARG A 125 12.48 0.20 -7.70
N LYS A 126 13.40 0.82 -8.44
CA LYS A 126 13.64 2.27 -8.33
C LYS A 126 12.50 3.04 -8.98
N VAL A 127 12.05 2.59 -10.14
CA VAL A 127 10.92 3.17 -10.88
C VAL A 127 9.61 3.04 -10.09
N SER A 128 9.44 2.02 -9.26
CA SER A 128 8.24 1.90 -8.43
C SER A 128 8.02 3.09 -7.49
N GLY A 129 9.06 3.85 -7.13
CA GLY A 129 8.92 5.08 -6.33
C GLY A 129 8.05 6.17 -6.98
N LEU A 130 7.77 6.07 -8.29
CA LEU A 130 6.87 6.99 -8.99
C LEU A 130 5.42 6.91 -8.49
N PHE A 131 5.05 5.91 -7.68
CA PHE A 131 3.76 5.88 -7.00
C PHE A 131 3.48 7.15 -6.18
N HIS A 132 4.53 7.80 -5.65
CA HIS A 132 4.40 9.04 -4.88
C HIS A 132 3.74 10.18 -5.67
N VAL A 133 3.90 10.21 -7.00
CA VAL A 133 3.23 11.22 -7.84
C VAL A 133 1.71 11.09 -7.75
N ALA A 134 1.21 9.85 -7.83
CA ALA A 134 -0.22 9.57 -7.70
C ALA A 134 -0.71 9.76 -6.26
N GLU A 135 0.11 9.39 -5.26
CA GLU A 135 -0.17 9.64 -3.85
C GLU A 135 -0.33 11.14 -3.53
N TYR A 136 0.59 11.98 -4.00
CA TYR A 136 0.49 13.43 -3.79
C TYR A 136 -0.71 14.05 -4.51
N TYR A 137 -1.09 13.50 -5.66
CA TYR A 137 -2.34 13.91 -6.32
C TYR A 137 -3.58 13.56 -5.49
N ILE A 138 -3.63 12.37 -4.88
CA ILE A 138 -4.72 11.99 -3.98
C ILE A 138 -4.75 12.90 -2.74
N LEU A 139 -3.58 13.24 -2.19
CA LEU A 139 -3.48 14.19 -1.08
C LEU A 139 -3.99 15.58 -1.47
N PHE A 140 -3.66 16.04 -2.68
CA PHE A 140 -4.21 17.28 -3.24
C PHE A 140 -5.73 17.22 -3.34
N GLN A 141 -6.31 16.10 -3.80
CA GLN A 141 -7.76 15.93 -3.86
C GLN A 141 -8.42 15.94 -2.48
N ALA A 142 -7.79 15.34 -1.46
CA ALA A 142 -8.26 15.42 -0.08
C ALA A 142 -8.23 16.87 0.44
N GLY A 143 -7.17 17.62 0.14
CA GLY A 143 -7.04 19.04 0.49
C GLY A 143 -8.10 19.91 -0.22
N SER A 144 -8.35 19.66 -1.50
CA SER A 144 -9.43 20.29 -2.26
C SER A 144 -10.78 20.01 -1.61
N PHE A 145 -11.05 18.76 -1.23
CA PHE A 145 -12.30 18.41 -0.58
C PHE A 145 -12.49 19.15 0.75
N ALA A 146 -11.44 19.20 1.58
CA ALA A 146 -11.45 19.97 2.82
C ALA A 146 -11.75 21.46 2.57
N TYR A 147 -11.15 22.06 1.54
CA TYR A 147 -11.43 23.45 1.15
C TYR A 147 -12.90 23.65 0.75
N HIS A 148 -13.48 22.75 -0.05
CA HIS A 148 -14.88 22.87 -0.47
C HIS A 148 -15.85 22.72 0.72
N LEU A 149 -15.56 21.81 1.65
CA LEU A 149 -16.34 21.66 2.88
C LEU A 149 -16.31 22.93 3.74
N LEU A 150 -15.13 23.55 3.92
CA LEU A 150 -14.98 24.77 4.70
C LEU A 150 -15.68 25.98 4.08
N ASN A 151 -15.80 26.02 2.75
CA ASN A 151 -16.42 27.13 2.02
C ASN A 151 -17.88 26.86 1.60
N GLY A 152 -18.47 25.73 1.99
CA GLY A 152 -19.85 25.38 1.61
C GLY A 152 -20.03 25.11 0.10
N GLN A 153 -18.97 24.71 -0.58
CA GLN A 153 -18.94 24.42 -2.03
C GLN A 153 -18.93 22.91 -2.33
N ALA A 154 -19.03 22.05 -1.31
CA ALA A 154 -19.15 20.61 -1.51
C ALA A 154 -20.54 20.28 -2.06
N GLN A 155 -20.59 19.82 -3.31
CA GLN A 155 -21.78 19.23 -3.94
C GLN A 155 -21.86 17.75 -3.61
#